data_AF-A0A960XFZ3-F1
#
_entry.id   AF-A0A960XFZ3-F1
#
_cell.length_a   1.000
_cell.length_b   1.000
_cell.length_c   1.000
_cell.angle_alpha   90.00
_cell.angle_beta   90.00
_cell.angle_gamma   90.00
#
_symmetry.space_group_name_H-M   'P 1'
#
loop_
_entity.id
_entity.type
_entity.pdbx_description
1 polymer ?
#
loop_
_entity_poly.entity_id
_entity_poly.type
_entity_poly.pdbx_seq_one_letter_code
_entity_poly.pdbx_strand_id
1 'polypeptide(L)'
;MEGVPPIDPYVVRYQELDAEMAKPDFFQDQRRAAALSREHQKLSALIEKHGELNKVYNELLDTREILNDESADEELKELAEQELPQLEESFETKKHQILISMIPPDPTDSRNTIVEIRAGAGGDEASLFVGDLMRMYQRYAEASSWKVEPMSSSPSEVGGYKEIIFLVSGEEVYKKLRYES
;
A
#
# COMPACT_ATOMS: atom_id res chain seq x y z
N MET A 1 -4.94 -18.97 -14.35
CA MET A 1 -4.99 -18.87 -12.89
C MET A 1 -6.42 -18.52 -12.48
N GLU A 2 -7.13 -19.45 -11.84
CA GLU A 2 -8.54 -19.27 -11.51
C GLU A 2 -8.75 -18.18 -10.44
N GLY A 3 -9.73 -17.30 -10.67
CA GLY A 3 -10.09 -16.23 -9.73
C GLY A 3 -9.15 -15.01 -9.72
N VAL A 4 -8.20 -14.90 -10.64
CA VAL A 4 -7.37 -13.70 -10.84
C VAL A 4 -7.76 -13.02 -12.16
N PRO A 5 -8.17 -11.73 -12.13
CA PRO A 5 -8.46 -10.98 -13.35
C PRO A 5 -7.27 -10.91 -14.32
N PRO A 6 -7.52 -10.76 -15.64
CA PRO A 6 -6.43 -10.61 -16.62
C PRO A 6 -5.52 -9.42 -16.29
N ILE A 7 -4.21 -9.64 -16.35
CA ILE A 7 -3.21 -8.59 -16.10
C ILE A 7 -3.01 -7.68 -17.32
N ASP A 8 -3.41 -8.13 -18.52
CA ASP A 8 -3.17 -7.44 -19.80
C ASP A 8 -3.58 -5.96 -19.82
N PRO A 9 -4.76 -5.55 -19.27
CA PRO A 9 -5.13 -4.14 -19.25
C PRO A 9 -4.15 -3.26 -18.47
N TYR A 10 -3.59 -3.79 -17.38
CA TYR A 10 -2.60 -3.08 -16.55
C TYR A 10 -1.25 -2.98 -17.25
N VAL A 11 -0.86 -4.02 -18.00
CA VAL A 11 0.36 -4.01 -18.82
C VAL A 11 0.24 -3.01 -19.97
N VAL A 12 -0.91 -2.98 -20.66
CA VAL A 12 -1.17 -2.00 -21.73
C VAL A 12 -1.10 -0.57 -21.15
N ARG A 13 -1.77 -0.32 -20.02
CA ARG A 13 -1.72 0.99 -19.37
C ARG A 13 -0.31 1.39 -18.93
N TYR A 14 0.47 0.45 -18.40
CA TYR A 14 1.88 0.69 -18.05
C TYR A 14 2.70 1.13 -19.27
N GLN A 15 2.55 0.45 -20.41
CA GLN A 15 3.24 0.81 -21.65
C GLN A 15 2.81 2.17 -22.21
N GLU A 16 1.52 2.52 -22.09
CA GLU A 16 1.04 3.87 -22.44
C GLU A 16 1.70 4.95 -21.59
N LEU A 17 1.84 4.71 -20.29
CA LEU A 17 2.51 5.63 -19.37
C LEU A 17 4.00 5.76 -19.68
N ASP A 18 4.70 4.66 -19.98
CA ASP A 18 6.09 4.68 -20.44
C ASP A 18 6.26 5.59 -21.67
N ALA A 19 5.37 5.44 -22.66
CA ALA A 19 5.38 6.26 -23.87
C ALA A 19 5.06 7.74 -23.59
N GLU A 20 4.20 8.03 -22.62
CA GLU A 20 3.88 9.39 -22.21
C GLU A 20 5.03 10.05 -21.43
N MET A 21 5.66 9.31 -20.53
CA MET A 21 6.80 9.75 -19.71
C MET A 21 8.06 10.01 -20.55
N ALA A 22 8.20 9.33 -21.69
CA ALA A 22 9.30 9.54 -22.64
C ALA A 22 9.19 10.84 -23.44
N LYS A 23 8.05 11.56 -23.39
CA LYS A 23 7.87 12.80 -24.16
C LYS A 23 8.70 13.95 -23.58
N PRO A 24 9.34 14.80 -24.41
CA PRO A 24 10.18 15.91 -23.94
C PRO A 24 9.45 16.95 -23.09
N ASP A 25 8.14 17.07 -23.27
CA ASP A 25 7.27 18.02 -22.57
C ASP A 25 6.63 17.45 -21.29
N PHE A 26 6.89 16.19 -20.93
CA PHE A 26 6.25 15.52 -19.80
C PHE A 26 6.39 16.31 -18.49
N PHE A 27 7.58 16.86 -18.21
CA PHE A 27 7.85 17.64 -17.00
C PHE A 27 7.37 19.11 -17.06
N GLN A 28 6.72 19.56 -18.14
CA GLN A 28 6.18 20.92 -18.21
C GLN A 28 5.03 21.13 -17.22
N ASP A 29 4.19 20.10 -17.02
CA ASP A 29 3.16 20.08 -15.98
C ASP A 29 3.60 19.17 -14.83
N GLN A 30 4.18 19.78 -13.80
CA GLN A 30 4.70 19.07 -12.63
C GLN A 30 3.62 18.27 -11.88
N ARG A 31 2.36 18.73 -11.87
CA ARG A 31 1.27 18.03 -11.18
C ARG A 31 0.86 16.79 -11.95
N ARG A 32 0.69 16.91 -13.26
CA ARG A 32 0.41 15.77 -14.15
C ARG A 32 1.56 14.77 -14.13
N ALA A 33 2.80 15.25 -14.25
CA ALA A 33 3.99 14.41 -14.22
C ALA A 33 4.06 13.58 -12.92
N ALA A 34 3.83 14.21 -11.77
CA ALA A 34 3.79 13.52 -10.48
C ALA A 34 2.68 12.47 -10.40
N ALA A 35 1.47 12.77 -10.89
CA ALA A 35 0.35 11.83 -10.87
C ALA A 35 0.63 10.59 -11.75
N LEU A 36 1.10 10.80 -12.97
CA LEU A 36 1.40 9.71 -13.91
C LEU A 36 2.60 8.87 -13.46
N SER A 37 3.61 9.50 -12.86
CA SER A 37 4.76 8.78 -12.30
C SER A 37 4.35 7.85 -11.15
N ARG A 38 3.41 8.28 -10.30
CA ARG A 38 2.84 7.45 -9.23
C ARG A 38 2.00 6.30 -9.78
N GLU A 39 1.18 6.57 -10.80
CA GLU A 39 0.40 5.53 -11.48
C GLU A 39 1.34 4.48 -12.08
N HIS A 40 2.38 4.91 -12.80
CA HIS A 40 3.39 4.05 -13.40
C HIS A 40 4.09 3.17 -12.36
N GLN A 41 4.53 3.75 -11.23
CA GLN A 41 5.15 3.00 -10.13
C GLN A 41 4.21 1.93 -9.54
N LYS A 42 2.93 2.26 -9.35
CA LYS A 42 1.92 1.31 -8.86
C LYS A 42 1.70 0.15 -9.83
N LEU A 43 1.59 0.45 -11.13
CA LEU A 43 1.43 -0.57 -12.16
C LEU A 43 2.67 -1.46 -12.29
N SER A 44 3.87 -0.88 -12.23
CA SER A 44 5.13 -1.63 -12.21
C SER A 44 5.14 -2.65 -11.06
N ALA A 45 4.80 -2.21 -9.84
CA ALA A 45 4.76 -3.08 -8.67
C ALA A 45 3.68 -4.17 -8.78
N LEU A 46 2.52 -3.86 -9.36
CA LEU A 46 1.47 -4.84 -9.62
C LEU A 46 1.92 -5.91 -10.61
N ILE A 47 2.55 -5.51 -11.72
CA ILE A 47 3.05 -6.42 -12.77
C ILE A 47 4.14 -7.33 -12.20
N GLU A 48 5.07 -6.79 -11.43
CA GLU A 48 6.14 -7.55 -10.77
C GLU A 48 5.57 -8.62 -9.83
N LYS A 49 4.67 -8.22 -8.92
CA LYS A 49 4.00 -9.16 -7.99
C LYS A 49 3.16 -10.21 -8.73
N HIS A 50 2.52 -9.84 -9.84
CA HIS A 50 1.76 -10.78 -10.65
C HIS A 50 2.71 -11.82 -11.28
N GLY A 51 3.90 -11.40 -11.71
CA GLY A 51 4.95 -12.30 -12.17
C GLY A 51 5.39 -13.30 -11.09
N GLU A 52 5.55 -12.86 -9.85
CA GLU A 52 5.84 -13.76 -8.72
C GLU A 52 4.71 -14.75 -8.44
N LEU A 53 3.45 -14.28 -8.45
CA LEU A 53 2.29 -15.14 -8.27
C LEU A 53 2.23 -16.21 -9.36
N ASN A 54 2.56 -15.85 -10.61
CA ASN A 54 2.60 -16.79 -11.72
C ASN A 54 3.69 -17.85 -11.56
N LYS A 55 4.85 -17.51 -10.97
CA LYS A 55 5.89 -18.50 -10.65
C LYS A 55 5.39 -19.52 -9.64
N VAL A 56 4.83 -19.06 -8.52
CA VAL A 56 4.27 -19.95 -7.48
C VAL A 56 3.12 -20.80 -8.03
N TYR A 57 2.29 -20.24 -8.91
CA TYR A 57 1.22 -20.99 -9.56
C TYR A 57 1.76 -22.10 -10.48
N ASN A 58 2.82 -21.84 -11.23
CA ASN A 58 3.44 -22.86 -12.06
C ASN A 58 4.12 -23.94 -11.20
N GLU A 59 4.84 -23.55 -10.14
CA GLU A 59 5.41 -24.50 -9.17
C GLU A 59 4.32 -25.41 -8.59
N LEU A 60 3.18 -24.84 -8.21
CA LEU A 60 2.02 -25.59 -7.71
C LEU A 60 1.44 -26.56 -8.75
N LEU A 61 1.40 -26.18 -10.04
CA LEU A 61 0.97 -27.08 -11.11
C LEU A 61 1.96 -28.23 -11.30
N ASP A 62 3.25 -27.92 -11.35
CA ASP A 62 4.33 -28.90 -11.52
C ASP A 62 4.35 -29.89 -10.34
N THR A 63 4.24 -29.41 -9.09
CA THR A 63 4.14 -30.27 -7.89
C THR A 63 2.91 -31.18 -7.95
N ARG A 64 1.76 -30.66 -8.40
CA ARG A 64 0.56 -31.48 -8.58
C ARG A 64 0.70 -32.48 -9.71
N GLU A 65 1.44 -32.16 -10.77
CA GLU A 65 1.73 -33.09 -11.86
C GLU A 65 2.58 -34.25 -11.37
N ILE A 66 3.64 -33.99 -10.59
CA ILE A 66 4.47 -35.02 -9.95
C ILE A 66 3.64 -36.00 -9.11
N LEU A 67 2.71 -35.48 -8.30
CA LEU A 67 1.85 -36.30 -7.45
C LEU A 67 0.88 -37.18 -8.25
N ASN A 68 0.44 -36.70 -9.42
CA ASN A 68 -0.49 -37.43 -10.29
C ASN A 68 0.23 -38.36 -11.29
N ASP A 69 1.55 -38.25 -11.45
CA ASP A 69 2.33 -39.12 -12.32
C ASP A 69 2.54 -40.49 -11.66
N GLU A 70 1.88 -41.53 -12.20
CA GLU A 70 2.05 -42.91 -11.73
C GLU A 70 3.48 -43.45 -11.91
N SER A 71 4.28 -42.84 -12.79
CA SER A 71 5.66 -43.24 -13.09
C SER A 71 6.72 -42.54 -12.24
N ALA A 72 6.34 -41.49 -11.49
CA ALA A 72 7.24 -40.81 -10.56
C ALA A 72 7.60 -41.72 -9.37
N ASP A 73 8.86 -41.66 -8.93
CA ASP A 73 9.33 -42.43 -7.78
C ASP A 73 8.76 -41.91 -6.45
N GLU A 74 8.76 -42.78 -5.44
CA GLU A 74 8.13 -42.53 -4.14
C GLU A 74 8.81 -41.37 -3.38
N GLU A 75 10.13 -41.22 -3.50
CA GLU A 75 10.88 -40.16 -2.81
C GLU A 75 10.51 -38.77 -3.36
N LEU A 76 10.36 -38.67 -4.68
CA LEU A 76 9.91 -37.45 -5.34
C LEU A 76 8.46 -37.11 -4.97
N LYS A 77 7.58 -38.12 -4.85
CA LYS A 77 6.20 -37.91 -4.40
C LYS A 77 6.12 -37.46 -2.96
N GLU A 78 6.87 -38.09 -2.05
CA GLU A 78 6.94 -37.66 -0.64
C GLU A 78 7.41 -36.21 -0.50
N LEU A 79 8.40 -35.79 -1.30
CA LEU A 79 8.86 -34.41 -1.33
C LEU A 79 7.75 -33.46 -1.81
N ALA A 80 7.07 -33.81 -2.90
CA ALA A 80 5.97 -33.02 -3.45
C ALA A 80 4.78 -32.90 -2.46
N GLU A 81 4.46 -33.95 -1.70
CA GLU A 81 3.44 -33.91 -0.65
C GLU A 81 3.80 -32.96 0.50
N GLN A 82 5.09 -32.85 0.84
CA GLN A 82 5.58 -31.94 1.87
C GLN A 82 5.58 -30.47 1.44
N GLU A 83 5.87 -30.21 0.15
CA GLU A 83 5.94 -28.85 -0.41
C GLU A 83 4.56 -28.27 -0.74
N LEU A 84 3.61 -29.11 -1.16
CA LEU A 84 2.30 -28.69 -1.65
C LEU A 84 1.55 -27.74 -0.70
N PRO A 85 1.46 -27.99 0.63
CA PRO A 85 0.74 -27.09 1.54
C PRO A 85 1.35 -25.68 1.60
N GLN A 86 2.68 -25.57 1.54
CA GLN A 86 3.37 -24.28 1.58
C GLN A 86 3.17 -23.50 0.28
N LEU A 87 3.18 -24.19 -0.86
CA LEU A 87 2.88 -23.60 -2.16
C LEU A 87 1.42 -23.12 -2.24
N GLU A 88 0.48 -23.90 -1.71
CA GLU A 88 -0.94 -23.52 -1.63
C GLU A 88 -1.14 -22.25 -0.77
N GLU A 89 -0.54 -22.19 0.41
CA GLU A 89 -0.61 -21.02 1.29
C GLU A 89 0.03 -19.78 0.66
N SER A 90 1.20 -19.95 0.04
CA SER A 90 1.92 -18.89 -0.67
C SER A 90 1.10 -18.36 -1.85
N PHE A 91 0.50 -19.26 -2.62
CA PHE A 91 -0.37 -18.93 -3.75
C PHE A 91 -1.58 -18.10 -3.30
N GLU A 92 -2.33 -18.56 -2.29
CA GLU A 92 -3.52 -17.85 -1.82
C GLU A 92 -3.17 -16.49 -1.20
N THR A 93 -2.05 -16.40 -0.46
CA THR A 93 -1.57 -15.13 0.11
C THR A 93 -1.22 -14.13 -0.99
N LYS A 94 -0.42 -14.54 -1.98
CA LYS A 94 -0.02 -13.67 -3.11
C LYS A 94 -1.22 -13.31 -3.98
N LYS A 95 -2.14 -14.25 -4.22
CA LYS A 95 -3.39 -14.02 -4.95
C LYS A 95 -4.22 -12.93 -4.27
N HIS A 96 -4.40 -13.01 -2.95
CA HIS A 96 -5.14 -12.00 -2.22
C HIS A 96 -4.50 -10.60 -2.32
N GLN A 97 -3.17 -10.52 -2.21
CA GLN A 97 -2.42 -9.27 -2.37
C GLN A 97 -2.59 -8.66 -3.76
N ILE A 98 -2.59 -9.49 -4.82
CA ILE A 98 -2.85 -9.06 -6.19
C ILE A 98 -4.27 -8.53 -6.35
N LEU A 99 -5.27 -9.26 -5.85
CA LEU A 99 -6.66 -8.84 -5.92
C LEU A 99 -6.87 -7.47 -5.26
N ILE A 100 -6.27 -7.23 -4.09
CA ILE A 100 -6.30 -5.92 -3.44
C ILE A 100 -5.61 -4.85 -4.30
N SER A 101 -4.44 -5.17 -4.86
CA SER A 101 -3.65 -4.22 -5.66
C SER A 101 -4.32 -3.84 -6.99
N MET A 102 -5.20 -4.71 -7.51
CA MET A 102 -6.00 -4.47 -8.71
C MET A 102 -7.20 -3.53 -8.47
N ILE A 103 -7.58 -3.29 -7.22
CA ILE A 103 -8.67 -2.37 -6.88
C ILE A 103 -8.22 -0.95 -7.17
N PRO A 104 -8.94 -0.20 -8.03
CA PRO A 104 -8.59 1.18 -8.30
C PRO A 104 -8.66 1.99 -6.99
N PRO A 105 -7.64 2.83 -6.70
CA PRO A 105 -7.66 3.66 -5.51
C PRO A 105 -8.84 4.63 -5.57
N ASP A 106 -9.46 4.91 -4.42
CA ASP A 106 -10.47 5.95 -4.38
C ASP A 106 -9.78 7.30 -4.64
N PRO A 107 -10.33 8.19 -5.49
CA PRO A 107 -9.76 9.53 -5.72
C PRO A 107 -9.60 10.36 -4.44
N THR A 108 -10.22 9.95 -3.33
CA THR A 108 -10.09 10.56 -2.01
C THR A 108 -8.96 9.98 -1.16
N ASP A 109 -8.48 8.77 -1.46
CA ASP A 109 -7.56 8.01 -0.59
C ASP A 109 -6.21 8.72 -0.38
N SER A 110 -5.72 9.43 -1.39
CA SER A 110 -4.43 10.15 -1.37
C SER A 110 -4.58 11.65 -1.15
N ARG A 111 -5.74 12.12 -0.65
CA ARG A 111 -5.88 13.52 -0.25
C ARG A 111 -4.97 13.78 0.95
N ASN A 112 -4.29 14.92 0.91
CA ASN A 112 -3.65 15.46 2.10
C ASN A 112 -4.74 15.72 3.16
N THR A 113 -4.43 15.42 4.41
CA THR A 113 -5.41 15.47 5.50
C THR A 113 -4.99 16.51 6.51
N ILE A 114 -5.94 17.36 6.91
CA ILE A 114 -5.77 18.23 8.08
C ILE A 114 -6.19 17.41 9.30
N VAL A 115 -5.30 17.29 10.27
CA VAL A 115 -5.57 16.65 11.55
C VAL A 115 -5.71 17.76 12.59
N GLU A 116 -6.81 17.71 13.33
CA GLU A 116 -7.11 18.63 14.41
C GLU A 116 -7.29 17.83 15.70
N ILE A 117 -6.48 18.16 16.71
CA ILE A 117 -6.53 17.51 18.03
C ILE A 117 -6.88 18.58 19.05
N ARG A 118 -7.97 18.38 19.78
CA ARG A 118 -8.48 19.31 20.80
C ARG A 118 -8.55 18.63 22.16
N ALA A 119 -8.17 19.36 23.20
CA ALA A 119 -8.35 18.91 24.58
C ALA A 119 -9.84 18.82 24.90
N GLY A 120 -10.28 17.62 25.32
CA GLY A 120 -11.65 17.37 25.77
C GLY A 120 -11.84 17.65 27.27
N ALA A 121 -12.55 16.76 27.95
CA ALA A 121 -12.65 16.80 29.41
C ALA A 121 -11.32 16.39 30.08
N GLY A 122 -10.98 16.98 31.22
CA GLY A 122 -9.75 16.67 31.98
C GLY A 122 -8.75 17.83 32.10
N GLY A 123 -9.05 19.01 31.55
CA GLY A 123 -8.28 20.23 31.79
C GLY A 123 -6.79 20.12 31.41
N ASP A 124 -5.92 20.20 32.41
CA ASP A 124 -4.47 20.17 32.25
C ASP A 124 -3.96 18.82 31.71
N GLU A 125 -4.52 17.70 32.19
CA GLU A 125 -4.16 16.35 31.71
C GLU A 125 -4.55 16.16 30.25
N ALA A 126 -5.73 16.66 29.85
CA ALA A 126 -6.17 16.62 28.46
C ALA A 126 -5.21 17.41 27.56
N SER A 127 -4.72 18.57 28.03
CA SER A 127 -3.77 19.39 27.25
C SER A 127 -2.43 18.69 27.05
N LEU A 128 -1.93 17.98 28.07
CA LEU A 128 -0.72 17.16 27.96
C LEU A 128 -0.91 16.02 26.96
N PHE A 129 -2.05 15.34 27.01
CA PHE A 129 -2.37 14.24 26.12
C PHE A 129 -2.45 14.66 24.65
N VAL A 130 -2.95 15.88 24.35
CA VAL A 130 -2.89 16.44 22.98
C VAL A 130 -1.43 16.53 22.50
N GLY A 131 -0.50 16.90 23.37
CA GLY A 131 0.93 16.93 23.07
C GLY A 131 1.49 15.54 22.75
N ASP A 132 1.07 14.52 23.50
CA ASP A 132 1.47 13.13 23.26
C ASP A 132 0.91 12.60 21.94
N LEU A 133 -0.35 12.90 21.62
CA LEU A 133 -0.95 12.53 20.34
C LEU A 133 -0.24 13.21 19.17
N MET A 134 0.11 14.50 19.29
CA MET A 134 0.92 15.17 18.26
C MET A 134 2.24 14.43 18.01
N ARG A 135 2.95 14.05 19.08
CA ARG A 135 4.20 13.29 18.97
C ARG A 135 3.98 11.92 18.35
N MET A 136 2.89 11.23 18.71
CA MET A 136 2.50 9.97 18.11
C MET A 136 2.29 10.11 16.60
N TYR A 137 1.50 11.10 16.16
CA TYR A 137 1.24 11.34 14.74
C TYR A 137 2.48 11.77 13.97
N GLN A 138 3.37 12.57 14.55
CA GLN A 138 4.66 12.91 13.92
C GLN A 138 5.49 11.65 13.65
N ARG A 139 5.63 10.76 14.65
CA ARG A 139 6.39 9.51 14.47
C ARG A 139 5.74 8.56 13.46
N TYR A 140 4.40 8.47 13.46
CA TYR A 140 3.67 7.67 12.48
C TYR A 140 3.83 8.21 11.05
N ALA A 141 3.80 9.53 10.90
CA ALA A 141 4.01 10.20 9.62
C ALA A 141 5.45 9.99 9.11
N GLU A 142 6.46 10.13 9.95
CA GLU A 142 7.87 9.85 9.60
C GLU A 142 8.05 8.41 9.10
N ALA A 143 7.50 7.42 9.83
CA ALA A 143 7.54 6.01 9.43
C ALA A 143 6.82 5.75 8.11
N SER A 144 5.82 6.56 7.77
CA SER A 144 5.06 6.50 6.52
C SER A 144 5.64 7.39 5.40
N SER A 145 6.81 8.02 5.62
CA SER A 145 7.42 9.00 4.69
C SER A 145 6.48 10.17 4.33
N TRP A 146 5.65 10.58 5.28
CA TRP A 146 4.75 11.71 5.14
C TRP A 146 5.36 12.98 5.70
N LYS A 147 4.95 14.11 5.14
CA LYS A 147 5.31 15.45 5.61
C LYS A 147 4.23 15.95 6.57
N VAL A 148 4.64 16.38 7.76
CA VAL A 148 3.78 17.07 8.73
C VAL A 148 4.11 18.56 8.74
N GLU A 149 3.12 19.40 8.46
CA GLU A 149 3.26 20.85 8.47
C GLU A 149 2.32 21.45 9.52
N PRO A 150 2.85 22.02 10.62
CA PRO A 150 2.01 22.67 11.63
C PRO A 150 1.30 23.88 11.01
N MET A 151 -0.01 24.01 11.27
CA MET A 151 -0.83 25.10 10.76
C MET A 151 -1.22 26.09 11.86
N SER A 152 -1.71 25.57 12.99
CA SER A 152 -2.14 26.37 14.14
C SER A 152 -1.93 25.57 15.43
N SER A 153 -1.69 26.26 16.53
CA SER A 153 -1.60 25.64 17.85
C SER A 153 -2.00 26.62 18.94
N SER A 154 -2.68 26.12 19.95
CA SER A 154 -2.95 26.82 21.21
C SER A 154 -2.25 26.08 22.35
N PRO A 155 -1.03 26.48 22.73
CA PRO A 155 -0.31 25.88 23.85
C PRO A 155 -1.06 26.00 25.18
N SER A 156 -0.83 25.07 26.11
CA SER A 156 -1.32 25.17 27.49
C SER A 156 -0.19 25.63 28.43
N GLU A 157 -0.56 26.27 29.56
CA GLU A 157 0.40 26.79 30.55
C GLU A 157 1.18 25.68 31.26
N VAL A 158 0.56 24.50 31.41
CA VAL A 158 1.17 23.30 32.01
C VAL A 158 1.99 22.48 31.02
N GLY A 159 2.10 22.92 29.76
CA GLY A 159 2.67 22.16 28.66
C GLY A 159 1.62 21.41 27.83
N GLY A 160 2.03 20.92 26.65
CA GLY A 160 1.10 20.37 25.66
C GLY A 160 0.27 21.46 24.97
N TYR A 161 -0.93 21.11 24.50
CA TYR A 161 -1.79 22.00 23.71
C TYR A 161 -3.26 21.86 24.08
N LYS A 162 -3.98 22.99 24.14
CA LYS A 162 -5.45 23.00 24.14
C LYS A 162 -6.00 22.58 22.77
N GLU A 163 -5.31 22.97 21.71
CA GLU A 163 -5.62 22.64 20.32
C GLU A 163 -4.33 22.61 19.50
N ILE A 164 -4.21 21.65 18.58
CA ILE A 164 -3.18 21.65 17.54
C ILE A 164 -3.76 21.19 16.21
N ILE A 165 -3.45 21.93 15.15
CA ILE A 165 -3.89 21.69 13.78
C ILE A 165 -2.66 21.57 12.90
N PHE A 166 -2.56 20.50 12.14
CA PHE A 166 -1.45 20.27 11.22
C PHE A 166 -1.92 19.60 9.93
N LEU A 167 -1.24 19.93 8.83
CA LEU A 167 -1.43 19.29 7.53
C LEU A 167 -0.49 18.09 7.42
N VAL A 168 -1.05 16.94 7.05
CA VAL A 168 -0.29 15.73 6.70
C VAL A 168 -0.38 15.55 5.19
N SER A 169 0.78 15.54 4.52
CA SER A 169 0.89 15.36 3.08
C SER A 169 1.73 14.14 2.73
N GLY A 170 1.27 13.32 1.79
CA GLY A 170 1.92 12.05 1.46
C GLY A 170 1.06 11.12 0.63
N GLU A 171 1.49 9.87 0.48
CA GLU A 171 0.70 8.83 -0.20
C GLU A 171 -0.31 8.21 0.77
N GLU A 172 -1.56 8.04 0.31
CA GLU A 172 -2.63 7.34 1.06
C GLU A 172 -2.93 7.91 2.47
N VAL A 173 -2.63 9.21 2.71
CA VAL A 173 -2.79 9.84 4.03
C VAL A 173 -4.24 9.72 4.53
N TYR A 174 -5.20 10.17 3.74
CA TYR A 174 -6.62 10.11 4.11
C TYR A 174 -7.08 8.66 4.32
N LYS A 175 -6.72 7.74 3.42
CA LYS A 175 -7.08 6.32 3.52
C LYS A 175 -6.70 5.70 4.87
N LYS A 176 -5.52 6.04 5.39
CA LYS A 176 -5.01 5.50 6.65
C LYS A 176 -5.55 6.26 7.88
N LEU A 177 -5.70 7.58 7.80
CA LEU A 177 -6.12 8.41 8.94
C LEU A 177 -7.64 8.57 9.09
N ARG A 178 -8.46 8.17 8.09
CA ARG A 178 -9.93 8.35 8.12
C ARG A 178 -10.65 7.66 9.28
N TYR A 179 -9.98 6.74 9.97
CA TYR A 179 -10.53 6.01 11.11
C TYR A 179 -10.23 6.68 12.46
N GLU A 180 -9.43 7.75 12.45
CA GLU A 180 -9.03 8.51 13.63
C GLU A 180 -9.97 9.71 13.91
N SER A 181 -11.21 9.65 13.39
CA SER A 181 -12.23 10.71 13.49
C SER A 181 -13.22 10.46 14.62
#